data_AF-A0A448L6R7-F1
#
_entry.id   AF-A0A448L6R7-F1
#
_cell.length_a   1.000
_cell.length_b   1.000
_cell.length_c   1.000
_cell.angle_alpha   90.00
_cell.angle_beta   90.00
_cell.angle_gamma   90.00
#
_symmetry.space_group_name_H-M   'P 1'
#
loop_
_entity.id
_entity.type
_entity.pdbx_description
1 polymer ?
#
loop_
_entity_poly.entity_id
_entity_poly.type
_entity_poly.pdbx_seq_one_letter_code
_entity_poly.pdbx_strand_id
1 'polypeptide(L)'
;MYLEFLYVILDYFSVLTKKEKRFEWGLPILLGGISLYLYVGDSMQYNFIKNIIEFIGVLLGFTLTALTLILSRERIKSNTQKHPTDRNIRGKTVSLYRLIVVSFTYLITMESLLCLFFYIGSLFSSISLGMWAVIPNTLFIILSLNIILSTVRATTMLYFIVIR
;
A
#
# COMPACT_ATOMS: atom_id res chain seq x y z
N MET A 1 -19.94 4.09 8.72
CA MET A 1 -19.19 4.15 7.44
C MET A 1 -18.25 5.36 7.31
N TYR A 2 -17.56 5.79 8.38
CA TYR A 2 -16.57 6.90 8.32
C TYR A 2 -15.16 6.49 8.75
N LEU A 3 -15.02 5.57 9.71
CA LEU A 3 -13.73 4.99 10.15
C LEU A 3 -13.56 3.53 9.71
N GLU A 4 -14.48 3.00 8.90
CA GLU A 4 -14.46 1.60 8.49
C GLU A 4 -13.26 1.26 7.57
N PHE A 5 -12.62 2.27 6.97
CA PHE A 5 -11.36 2.11 6.25
C PHE A 5 -10.23 1.62 7.17
N LEU A 6 -10.27 1.91 8.48
CA LEU A 6 -9.31 1.36 9.44
C LEU A 6 -9.47 -0.16 9.60
N TYR A 7 -10.70 -0.69 9.47
CA TYR A 7 -10.90 -2.14 9.47
C TYR A 7 -10.29 -2.82 8.24
N VAL A 8 -10.23 -2.14 7.08
CA VAL A 8 -9.55 -2.66 5.88
C VAL A 8 -8.06 -2.84 6.16
N ILE A 9 -7.43 -1.86 6.81
CA ILE A 9 -6.01 -1.91 7.20
C ILE A 9 -5.78 -3.04 8.20
N LEU A 10 -6.63 -3.16 9.23
CA LEU A 10 -6.52 -4.22 10.24
C LEU A 10 -6.74 -5.61 9.63
N ASP A 11 -7.74 -5.76 8.77
CA ASP A 11 -8.02 -7.02 8.09
C ASP A 11 -6.83 -7.39 7.18
N TYR A 12 -6.23 -6.44 6.45
CA TYR A 12 -5.01 -6.66 5.67
C TYR A 12 -3.87 -7.21 6.53
N PHE A 13 -3.54 -6.54 7.63
CA PHE A 13 -2.48 -7.02 8.54
C PHE A 13 -2.80 -8.37 9.18
N SER A 14 -4.08 -8.73 9.33
CA SER A 14 -4.47 -10.03 9.87
C SER A 14 -4.22 -11.17 8.87
N VAL A 15 -4.31 -10.92 7.56
CA VAL A 15 -4.06 -11.94 6.52
C VAL A 15 -2.59 -12.13 6.20
N LEU A 16 -1.75 -11.13 6.51
CA LEU A 16 -0.34 -11.18 6.20
C LEU A 16 0.42 -12.16 7.10
N THR A 17 1.20 -13.02 6.45
CA THR A 17 2.16 -13.89 7.14
C THR A 17 3.33 -13.07 7.71
N LYS A 18 4.00 -13.58 8.74
CA LYS A 18 5.17 -12.91 9.36
C LYS A 18 6.28 -12.58 8.34
N LYS A 19 6.45 -13.43 7.31
CA LYS A 19 7.44 -13.21 6.23
C LYS A 19 7.05 -12.05 5.31
N GLU A 20 5.77 -11.96 4.93
CA GLU A 20 5.25 -10.87 4.10
C GLU A 20 5.34 -9.52 4.83
N LYS A 21 4.99 -9.47 6.13
CA LYS A 21 5.15 -8.25 6.93
C LYS A 21 6.60 -7.78 6.94
N ARG A 22 7.56 -8.69 7.09
CA ARG A 22 8.99 -8.36 7.08
C ARG A 22 9.46 -7.85 5.71
N PHE A 23 8.94 -8.39 4.61
CA PHE A 23 9.27 -7.91 3.27
C PHE A 23 8.68 -6.52 3.02
N GLU A 24 7.39 -6.33 3.28
CA GLU A 24 6.67 -5.09 2.99
C GLU A 24 7.01 -3.93 3.92
N TRP A 25 7.36 -4.20 5.18
CA TRP A 25 7.68 -3.14 6.14
C TRP A 25 9.16 -3.08 6.47
N GLY A 26 9.87 -4.21 6.50
CA GLY A 26 11.28 -4.23 6.87
C GLY A 26 12.16 -3.47 5.88
N LEU A 27 11.95 -3.67 4.57
CA LEU A 27 12.75 -2.99 3.55
C LEU A 27 12.45 -1.48 3.47
N PRO A 28 11.18 -1.02 3.52
CA PRO A 28 10.89 0.40 3.61
C PRO A 28 11.39 1.08 4.89
N ILE A 29 11.29 0.43 6.04
CA ILE A 29 11.80 0.98 7.31
C ILE A 29 13.32 1.13 7.26
N LEU A 30 14.05 0.16 6.69
CA LEU A 30 15.49 0.27 6.52
C LEU A 30 15.87 1.44 5.61
N LEU A 31 15.20 1.57 4.45
CA LEU A 31 15.48 2.66 3.49
C LEU A 31 15.08 4.03 4.04
N GLY A 32 13.95 4.13 4.76
CA GLY A 32 13.55 5.36 5.45
C GLY A 32 14.46 5.71 6.62
N GLY A 33 14.95 4.72 7.36
CA GLY A 33 15.96 4.92 8.40
C GLY A 33 17.26 5.48 7.83
N ILE A 34 17.70 4.98 6.68
CA ILE A 34 18.86 5.50 5.95
C ILE A 34 18.61 6.94 5.48
N SER A 35 17.42 7.26 4.97
CA SER A 35 17.11 8.64 4.54
C SER A 35 17.12 9.64 5.70
N LEU A 36 16.74 9.19 6.92
CA LEU A 36 16.80 9.99 8.14
C LEU A 36 18.24 10.15 8.66
N TYR A 37 19.02 9.06 8.67
CA TYR A 37 20.41 9.07 9.13
C TYR A 37 21.33 9.90 8.24
N LEU A 38 21.17 9.80 6.92
CA LEU A 38 22.01 10.52 5.96
C LEU A 38 21.72 12.03 5.90
N TYR A 39 20.75 12.52 6.68
CA TYR A 39 20.33 13.92 6.68
C TYR A 39 20.21 14.46 5.24
N VAL A 40 19.66 13.62 4.36
CA VAL A 40 19.39 13.98 2.96
C VAL A 40 18.58 15.25 3.05
N GLY A 41 19.21 16.40 2.76
CA GLY A 41 18.69 17.71 3.14
C GLY A 41 17.23 17.85 2.75
N ASP A 42 16.48 18.66 3.48
CA ASP A 42 15.02 18.83 3.36
C ASP A 42 14.55 18.91 1.88
N SER A 43 15.37 19.55 1.04
CA SER A 43 15.18 19.65 -0.41
C SER A 43 15.20 18.32 -1.18
N MET A 44 16.08 17.37 -0.87
CA MET A 44 16.16 16.09 -1.56
C MET A 44 15.00 15.15 -1.17
N GLN A 45 14.62 15.11 0.11
CA GLN A 45 13.45 14.34 0.54
C GLN A 45 12.17 14.90 -0.09
N TYR A 46 12.02 16.23 -0.08
CA TYR A 46 10.88 16.89 -0.70
C TYR A 46 10.82 16.64 -2.21
N ASN A 47 11.95 16.75 -2.92
CA ASN A 47 12.00 16.46 -4.36
C ASN A 47 11.63 15.01 -4.68
N PHE A 48 12.07 14.06 -3.85
CA PHE A 48 11.67 12.67 -3.98
C PHE A 48 10.16 12.49 -3.78
N ILE A 49 9.59 13.11 -2.73
CA ILE A 49 8.15 13.08 -2.44
C ILE A 49 7.34 13.67 -3.60
N LYS A 50 7.78 14.80 -4.16
CA LYS A 50 7.12 15.45 -5.30
C LYS A 50 7.10 14.56 -6.55
N ASN A 51 8.16 13.80 -6.80
CA ASN A 51 8.21 12.89 -7.94
C ASN A 51 7.38 11.61 -7.68
N ILE A 52 7.46 11.05 -6.47
CA ILE A 52 6.80 9.78 -6.17
C ILE A 52 5.29 9.94 -6.05
N ILE A 53 4.79 11.11 -5.66
CA ILE A 53 3.34 11.33 -5.52
C ILE A 53 2.61 11.34 -6.85
N GLU A 54 3.22 11.91 -7.91
CA GLU A 54 2.68 11.84 -9.26
C GLU A 54 2.58 10.38 -9.72
N PHE A 55 3.62 9.58 -9.45
CA PHE A 55 3.63 8.15 -9.72
C PHE A 55 2.54 7.39 -8.92
N ILE A 56 2.38 7.68 -7.63
CA ILE A 56 1.34 7.07 -6.77
C ILE A 56 -0.06 7.45 -7.25
N GLY A 57 -0.27 8.69 -7.68
CA GLY A 57 -1.56 9.14 -8.23
C GLY A 57 -1.96 8.37 -9.48
N VAL A 58 -1.00 8.13 -10.38
CA VAL A 58 -1.21 7.27 -11.56
C VAL A 58 -1.46 5.81 -11.14
N LEU A 59 -0.68 5.31 -10.18
CA LEU A 59 -0.81 3.95 -9.67
C LEU A 59 -2.20 3.68 -9.08
N LEU A 60 -2.77 4.65 -8.36
CA LEU A 60 -4.12 4.59 -7.81
C LEU A 60 -5.19 4.34 -8.88
N GLY A 61 -5.07 5.01 -10.04
CA GLY A 61 -5.97 4.78 -11.16
C GLY A 61 -5.88 3.33 -11.69
N PHE A 62 -4.65 2.81 -11.79
CA PHE A 62 -4.43 1.43 -12.23
C PHE A 62 -4.88 0.39 -11.20
N THR A 63 -4.63 0.59 -9.91
CA THR A 63 -5.05 -0.34 -8.84
C THR A 63 -6.58 -0.39 -8.74
N LEU A 64 -7.26 0.74 -8.89
CA LEU A 64 -8.73 0.81 -8.92
C LEU A 64 -9.33 0.14 -10.16
N THR A 65 -8.70 0.33 -11.32
CA THR A 65 -9.11 -0.34 -12.57
C THR A 65 -8.90 -1.85 -12.46
N ALA A 66 -7.75 -2.29 -11.93
CA ALA A 66 -7.45 -3.70 -11.71
C ALA A 66 -8.46 -4.35 -10.75
N LEU A 67 -8.77 -3.70 -9.62
CA LEU A 67 -9.79 -4.18 -8.69
C LEU A 67 -11.16 -4.30 -9.37
N THR A 68 -11.56 -3.30 -10.15
CA THR A 68 -12.83 -3.29 -10.89
C THR A 68 -12.91 -4.45 -11.88
N LEU A 69 -11.84 -4.72 -12.64
CA LEU A 69 -11.76 -5.87 -13.55
C LEU A 69 -11.85 -7.21 -12.82
N ILE A 70 -11.19 -7.32 -11.66
CA ILE A 70 -11.22 -8.53 -10.82
C ILE A 70 -12.64 -8.79 -10.29
N LEU A 71 -13.34 -7.73 -9.86
CA LEU A 71 -14.71 -7.82 -9.35
C LEU A 71 -15.73 -8.12 -10.47
N SER A 72 -15.50 -7.61 -11.68
CA SER A 72 -16.39 -7.77 -12.84
C SER A 72 -16.31 -9.16 -13.48
N ARG A 73 -15.18 -9.86 -13.40
CA ARG A 73 -15.04 -11.22 -13.96
C ARG A 73 -15.61 -12.30 -13.03
N GLU A 74 -16.79 -12.81 -13.35
CA GLU A 74 -17.37 -14.00 -12.69
C GLU A 74 -16.45 -15.23 -12.71
N ARG A 75 -15.60 -15.36 -13.75
CA ARG A 75 -14.65 -16.48 -13.92
C ARG A 75 -13.56 -16.49 -12.84
N ILE A 76 -13.18 -15.32 -12.30
CA ILE A 76 -12.23 -15.24 -11.18
C ILE A 76 -12.94 -15.70 -9.91
N LYS A 77 -14.16 -15.22 -9.65
CA LYS A 77 -14.99 -15.61 -8.50
C LYS A 77 -15.18 -17.14 -8.39
N SER A 78 -15.40 -17.84 -9.50
CA SER A 78 -15.66 -19.29 -9.53
C SER A 78 -14.40 -20.18 -9.51
N ASN A 79 -13.28 -19.76 -10.10
CA ASN A 79 -12.01 -20.50 -10.04
C ASN A 79 -11.24 -20.29 -8.72
N THR A 80 -11.25 -19.08 -8.14
CA THR A 80 -10.53 -18.82 -6.87
C THR A 80 -11.31 -19.17 -5.60
N GLN A 81 -12.61 -19.47 -5.67
CA GLN A 81 -13.35 -20.06 -4.54
C GLN A 81 -12.99 -21.54 -4.29
N LYS A 82 -12.49 -22.25 -5.30
CA LYS A 82 -12.20 -23.70 -5.23
C LYS A 82 -10.80 -24.03 -4.73
N HIS A 83 -9.94 -23.04 -4.52
CA HIS A 83 -8.59 -23.23 -3.99
C HIS A 83 -8.51 -22.57 -2.60
N PRO A 84 -8.77 -23.33 -1.52
CA PRO A 84 -8.56 -22.83 -0.18
C PRO A 84 -7.08 -22.50 -0.02
N THR A 85 -6.78 -21.28 0.41
CA THR A 85 -5.45 -20.94 0.91
C THR A 85 -5.37 -21.33 2.38
N ASP A 86 -4.19 -21.76 2.86
CA ASP A 86 -3.89 -22.02 4.28
C ASP A 86 -3.95 -20.76 5.18
N ARG A 87 -4.61 -19.70 4.73
CA ARG A 87 -4.65 -18.39 5.38
C ARG A 87 -6.02 -18.14 5.98
N ASN A 88 -6.05 -17.75 7.25
CA ASN A 88 -7.28 -17.47 8.00
C ASN A 88 -7.46 -15.96 8.22
N ILE A 89 -8.66 -15.44 7.95
CA ILE A 89 -9.12 -14.14 8.43
C ILE A 89 -10.20 -14.43 9.47
N ARG A 90 -9.99 -13.96 10.71
CA ARG A 90 -10.97 -14.09 11.82
C ARG A 90 -11.56 -15.51 11.94
N GLY A 91 -10.69 -16.53 11.86
CA GLY A 91 -11.08 -17.94 12.05
C GLY A 91 -11.76 -18.62 10.86
N LYS A 92 -11.84 -18.00 9.67
CA LYS A 92 -12.33 -18.63 8.45
C LYS A 92 -11.24 -18.69 7.38
N THR A 93 -11.13 -19.83 6.68
CA THR A 93 -10.23 -20.03 5.53
C THR A 93 -10.59 -19.05 4.42
N VAL A 94 -9.63 -18.24 4.02
CA VAL A 94 -9.83 -17.16 3.04
C VAL A 94 -9.52 -17.71 1.67
N SER A 95 -10.42 -17.49 0.71
CA SER A 95 -10.14 -17.79 -0.68
C SER A 95 -9.10 -16.81 -1.24
N LEU A 96 -8.26 -17.26 -2.16
CA LEU A 96 -7.28 -16.42 -2.87
C LEU A 96 -7.92 -15.15 -3.47
N TYR A 97 -9.18 -15.26 -3.92
CA TYR A 97 -10.00 -14.12 -4.36
C TYR A 97 -10.14 -13.04 -3.28
N ARG A 98 -10.54 -13.44 -2.07
CA ARG A 98 -10.77 -12.52 -0.96
C ARG A 98 -9.45 -11.91 -0.48
N LEU A 99 -8.34 -12.65 -0.55
CA LEU A 99 -7.01 -12.13 -0.28
C LEU A 99 -6.60 -11.03 -1.28
N ILE A 100 -6.87 -11.22 -2.57
CA ILE A 100 -6.61 -10.22 -3.61
C ILE A 100 -7.47 -8.98 -3.35
N VAL A 101 -8.78 -9.16 -3.17
CA VAL A 101 -9.70 -8.04 -2.95
C VAL A 101 -9.24 -7.22 -1.74
N VAL A 102 -8.94 -7.86 -0.61
CA VAL A 102 -8.41 -7.17 0.57
C VAL A 102 -7.08 -6.47 0.29
N SER A 103 -6.17 -7.08 -0.50
CA SER A 103 -4.88 -6.47 -0.84
C SER A 103 -5.01 -5.25 -1.75
N PHE A 104 -5.86 -5.30 -2.78
CA PHE A 104 -6.11 -4.17 -3.66
C PHE A 104 -6.90 -3.06 -2.96
N THR A 105 -7.88 -3.41 -2.11
CA THR A 105 -8.59 -2.40 -1.31
C THR A 105 -7.64 -1.72 -0.31
N TYR A 106 -6.71 -2.46 0.30
CA TYR A 106 -5.65 -1.87 1.12
C TYR A 106 -4.77 -0.91 0.31
N LEU A 107 -4.28 -1.32 -0.87
CA LEU A 107 -3.47 -0.47 -1.75
C LEU A 107 -4.18 0.85 -2.07
N ILE A 108 -5.42 0.77 -2.57
CA ILE A 108 -6.22 1.96 -2.92
C ILE A 108 -6.42 2.87 -1.70
N THR A 109 -6.66 2.29 -0.51
CA THR A 109 -6.84 3.06 0.73
C THR A 109 -5.54 3.76 1.12
N MET A 110 -4.39 3.09 1.04
CA MET A 110 -3.11 3.69 1.39
C MET A 110 -2.65 4.74 0.37
N GLU A 111 -2.84 4.47 -0.92
CA GLU A 111 -2.53 5.41 -2.01
C GLU A 111 -3.37 6.69 -1.86
N SER A 112 -4.68 6.56 -1.62
CA SER A 112 -5.57 7.71 -1.43
C SER A 112 -5.23 8.51 -0.17
N LEU A 113 -4.89 7.85 0.94
CA LEU A 113 -4.44 8.53 2.17
C LEU A 113 -3.12 9.30 1.94
N LEU A 114 -2.15 8.71 1.23
CA LEU A 114 -0.89 9.40 0.92
C LEU A 114 -1.10 10.63 0.03
N CYS A 115 -1.93 10.50 -1.02
CA CYS A 115 -2.33 11.64 -1.85
C CYS A 115 -2.99 12.74 -1.00
N LEU A 116 -3.94 12.38 -0.14
CA LEU A 116 -4.63 13.33 0.75
C LEU A 116 -3.64 14.04 1.69
N PHE A 117 -2.72 13.31 2.33
CA PHE A 117 -1.72 13.92 3.21
C PHE A 117 -0.76 14.84 2.46
N PHE A 118 -0.37 14.50 1.23
CA PHE A 118 0.46 15.38 0.40
C PHE A 118 -0.25 16.69 0.05
N TYR A 119 -1.53 16.64 -0.36
CA TYR A 119 -2.28 17.85 -0.67
C TYR A 119 -2.53 18.72 0.55
N ILE A 120 -2.83 18.11 1.71
CA ILE A 120 -2.92 18.85 2.98
C ILE A 120 -1.59 19.55 3.29
N GLY A 121 -0.46 18.83 3.17
CA GLY A 121 0.86 19.42 3.36
C GLY A 121 1.15 20.59 2.41
N SER A 122 0.74 20.46 1.14
CA SER A 122 0.89 21.50 0.13
C SER A 122 0.08 22.77 0.43
N LEU A 123 -1.14 22.63 0.97
CA LEU A 123 -1.98 23.76 1.39
C LEU A 123 -1.33 24.59 2.50
N PHE A 124 -0.57 23.94 3.39
CA PHE A 124 0.15 24.60 4.49
C PHE A 124 1.64 24.82 4.19
N SER A 125 2.03 24.86 2.91
CA SER A 125 3.44 25.05 2.47
C SER A 125 4.09 26.33 2.98
N SER A 126 3.30 27.31 3.42
CA SER A 126 3.78 28.56 4.03
C SER A 126 4.31 28.37 5.47
N ILE A 127 4.00 27.24 6.12
CA ILE A 127 4.44 26.93 7.48
C ILE A 127 5.71 26.07 7.41
N SER A 128 6.87 26.67 7.70
CA SER A 128 8.13 25.91 7.76
C SER A 128 8.31 25.29 9.15
N LEU A 129 8.20 23.96 9.22
CA LEU A 129 8.49 23.20 10.45
C LEU A 129 10.00 23.01 10.68
N GLY A 130 10.85 23.49 9.77
CA GLY A 130 12.30 23.37 9.85
C GLY A 130 12.74 21.91 9.97
N MET A 131 13.65 21.64 10.91
CA MET A 131 14.22 20.30 11.15
C MET A 131 13.16 19.24 11.52
N TRP A 132 12.00 19.65 12.04
CA TRP A 132 10.91 18.74 12.38
C TRP A 132 10.16 18.19 11.16
N ALA A 133 10.30 18.81 9.97
CA ALA A 133 9.70 18.33 8.72
C ALA A 133 10.31 17.00 8.23
N VAL A 134 11.53 16.68 8.68
CA VAL A 134 12.23 15.43 8.31
C VAL A 134 11.45 14.18 8.76
N ILE A 135 10.76 14.25 9.92
CA ILE A 135 9.99 13.13 10.48
C ILE A 135 8.81 12.75 9.58
N PRO A 136 7.85 13.66 9.26
CA PRO A 136 6.74 13.34 8.39
C PRO A 136 7.20 13.00 6.96
N ASN A 137 8.26 13.65 6.44
CA ASN A 137 8.82 13.34 5.13
C ASN A 137 9.38 11.91 5.07
N THR A 138 10.13 11.49 6.10
CA THR A 138 10.65 10.12 6.21
C THR A 138 9.50 9.11 6.30
N LEU A 139 8.47 9.39 7.10
CA LEU A 139 7.29 8.53 7.19
C LEU A 139 6.60 8.39 5.82
N PHE A 140 6.49 9.49 5.07
CA PHE A 140 5.91 9.49 3.73
C PHE A 140 6.70 8.59 2.77
N ILE A 141 8.04 8.66 2.82
CA ILE A 141 8.93 7.80 2.00
C ILE A 141 8.73 6.33 2.36
N ILE A 142 8.67 5.99 3.65
CA ILE A 142 8.44 4.61 4.11
C ILE A 142 7.10 4.08 3.58
N LEU A 143 6.03 4.88 3.70
CA LEU A 143 4.71 4.48 3.23
C LEU A 143 4.65 4.34 1.70
N SER A 144 5.31 5.25 0.96
CA SER A 144 5.39 5.19 -0.50
C SER A 144 6.10 3.91 -0.97
N LEU A 145 7.21 3.56 -0.34
CA LEU A 145 7.94 2.32 -0.62
C LEU A 145 7.12 1.08 -0.23
N ASN A 146 6.37 1.13 0.88
CA ASN A 146 5.46 0.06 1.28
C ASN A 146 4.40 -0.20 0.21
N ILE A 147 3.80 0.84 -0.37
CA ILE A 147 2.83 0.71 -1.45
C ILE A 147 3.45 0.01 -2.65
N ILE A 148 4.64 0.44 -3.10
CA ILE A 148 5.30 -0.15 -4.27
C ILE A 148 5.55 -1.65 -4.05
N LEU A 149 6.08 -2.06 -2.89
CA LEU A 149 6.32 -3.47 -2.59
C LEU A 149 5.02 -4.27 -2.46
N SER A 150 3.98 -3.67 -1.86
CA SER A 150 2.66 -4.29 -1.73
C SER A 150 2.02 -4.51 -3.10
N THR A 151 2.23 -3.59 -4.05
CA THR A 151 1.79 -3.72 -5.45
C THR A 151 2.53 -4.84 -6.17
N VAL A 152 3.85 -4.98 -5.98
CA VAL A 152 4.62 -6.13 -6.50
C VAL A 152 4.09 -7.45 -5.95
N ARG A 153 3.74 -7.51 -4.66
CA ARG A 153 3.13 -8.71 -4.08
C ARG A 153 1.75 -8.99 -4.67
N ALA A 154 0.88 -7.99 -4.75
CA ALA A 154 -0.48 -8.14 -5.27
C ALA A 154 -0.49 -8.61 -6.73
N THR A 155 0.40 -8.06 -7.57
CA THR A 155 0.59 -8.49 -8.97
C THR A 155 1.17 -9.90 -9.06
N THR A 156 2.14 -10.25 -8.21
CA THR A 156 2.69 -11.62 -8.13
C THR A 156 1.61 -12.64 -7.72
N MET A 157 0.74 -12.27 -6.77
CA MET A 157 -0.40 -13.12 -6.38
C MET A 157 -1.35 -13.37 -7.55
N LEU A 158 -1.68 -12.32 -8.32
CA LEU A 158 -2.49 -12.46 -9.52
C LEU A 158 -1.83 -13.36 -10.58
N TYR A 159 -0.53 -13.21 -10.81
CA TYR A 159 0.23 -14.07 -11.72
C TYR A 159 0.09 -15.55 -11.37
N PHE A 160 0.31 -15.89 -10.09
CA PHE A 160 0.19 -17.28 -9.63
C PHE A 160 -1.23 -17.83 -9.72
N ILE A 161 -2.26 -16.99 -9.71
CA ILE A 161 -3.66 -17.44 -9.80
C ILE A 161 -4.12 -17.63 -11.25
N VAL A 162 -3.58 -16.84 -12.18
CA VAL A 162 -3.97 -16.93 -13.60
C VAL A 162 -3.26 -18.09 -14.29
N ILE A 163 -2.01 -18.37 -13.90
CA ILE A 163 -1.15 -19.35 -14.59
C ILE A 163 -1.15 -20.72 -13.92
N ARG A 164 -1.37 -20.79 -12.60
CA ARG A 164 -1.42 -22.03 -11.84
C ARG A 164 -2.84 -22.37 -11.45
#